data_AF-A0A2H1KSW2-F1
#
_entry.id   AF-A0A2H1KSW2-F1
#
_cell.length_a   1.000
_cell.length_b   1.000
_cell.length_c   1.000
_cell.angle_alpha   90.00
_cell.angle_beta   90.00
_cell.angle_gamma   90.00
#
_symmetry.space_group_name_H-M   'P 1'
#
loop_
_entity.id
_entity.type
_entity.pdbx_description
1 polymer ?
#
loop_
_entity_poly.entity_id
_entity_poly.type
_entity_poly.pdbx_seq_one_letter_code
_entity_poly.pdbx_strand_id
1 'polypeptide(L)'
;MAPIIRPRRLRSTPAMRRLVSEVRLHPADLVLPMFVKESLSQPAPLSGLPGDVHHETVIMADLCIDEFTSHGHCGVLDEAGRVDNDATLVRYASMAVAQARAGAHVVGLSGMMDGQVAVCREALDDHGFTDVVVLGYTAKYASAFYGPFREAVDSELKGDRKTYQ
;
A
#
# COMPACT_ATOMS: atom_id res chain seq x y z
N MET A 1 -9.15 55.03 -1.70
CA MET A 1 -10.08 54.18 -0.92
C MET A 1 -9.32 53.01 -0.33
N ALA A 2 -9.51 52.71 0.95
CA ALA A 2 -8.80 51.61 1.60
C ALA A 2 -9.50 50.26 1.28
N PRO A 3 -8.78 49.13 1.14
CA PRO A 3 -9.41 47.86 0.78
C PRO A 3 -10.37 47.35 1.88
N ILE A 4 -11.56 46.90 1.45
CA ILE A 4 -12.62 46.32 2.28
C ILE A 4 -12.19 44.92 2.80
N ILE A 5 -11.70 44.08 1.88
CA ILE A 5 -11.24 42.72 2.17
C ILE A 5 -9.76 42.75 2.55
N ARG A 6 -9.44 42.24 3.75
CA ARG A 6 -8.06 42.18 4.26
C ARG A 6 -7.78 40.83 4.91
N PRO A 7 -7.40 39.80 4.13
CA PRO A 7 -7.22 38.43 4.64
C PRO A 7 -6.11 38.32 5.69
N ARG A 8 -5.14 39.27 5.70
CA ARG A 8 -4.10 39.36 6.73
C ARG A 8 -4.66 39.52 8.15
N ARG A 9 -5.89 40.02 8.33
CA ARG A 9 -6.56 40.11 9.65
C ARG A 9 -6.64 38.75 10.34
N LEU A 10 -6.85 37.68 9.58
CA LEU A 10 -6.95 36.31 10.10
C LEU A 10 -5.57 35.63 10.30
N ARG A 11 -4.47 36.32 10.00
CA ARG A 11 -3.10 35.77 10.07
C ARG A 11 -2.22 36.44 11.14
N SER A 12 -2.78 37.42 11.86
CA SER A 12 -2.07 38.33 12.77
C SER A 12 -1.41 37.64 13.96
N THR A 13 -2.04 36.60 14.53
CA THR A 13 -1.53 35.90 15.71
C THR A 13 -1.58 34.38 15.51
N PRO A 14 -0.75 33.61 16.25
CA PRO A 14 -0.87 32.15 16.28
C PRO A 14 -2.27 31.67 16.68
N ALA A 15 -2.94 32.35 17.63
CA ALA A 15 -4.29 32.00 18.05
C ALA A 15 -5.32 32.19 16.93
N MET A 16 -5.25 33.30 16.19
CA MET A 16 -6.14 33.55 15.06
C MET A 16 -5.93 32.52 13.94
N ARG A 17 -4.67 32.20 13.60
CA ARG A 17 -4.35 31.17 12.61
C ARG A 17 -4.86 29.78 13.01
N ARG A 18 -4.76 29.41 14.30
CA ARG A 18 -5.32 28.14 14.80
C ARG A 18 -6.84 28.10 14.75
N LEU A 19 -7.51 29.23 15.04
CA LEU A 19 -8.96 29.34 15.00
C LEU A 19 -9.50 29.13 13.57
N VAL A 20 -8.83 29.70 12.57
CA VAL A 20 -9.27 29.63 11.16
C VAL A 20 -8.62 28.53 10.35
N SER A 21 -7.84 27.63 10.98
CA SER A 21 -7.20 26.52 10.25
C SER A 21 -8.27 25.56 9.75
N GLU A 22 -8.27 25.33 8.44
CA GLU A 22 -9.22 24.42 7.78
C GLU A 22 -8.79 22.95 7.90
N VAL A 23 -7.49 22.71 8.03
CA VAL A 23 -6.90 21.38 8.09
C VAL A 23 -6.20 21.17 9.42
N ARG A 24 -6.36 19.96 9.97
CA ARG A 24 -5.66 19.45 11.14
C ARG A 24 -5.24 18.02 10.85
N LEU A 25 -4.07 17.63 11.34
CA LEU A 25 -3.61 16.25 11.29
C LEU A 25 -3.86 15.58 12.64
N HIS A 26 -4.32 14.34 12.60
CA HIS A 26 -4.50 13.47 13.75
C HIS A 26 -3.67 12.18 13.55
N PRO A 27 -3.11 11.55 14.60
CA PRO A 27 -2.37 10.28 14.44
C PRO A 27 -3.17 9.17 13.75
N ALA A 28 -4.50 9.20 13.84
CA ALA A 28 -5.39 8.26 13.15
C ALA A 28 -5.41 8.43 11.61
N ASP A 29 -4.86 9.54 11.09
CA ASP A 29 -4.72 9.78 9.64
C ASP A 29 -3.44 9.13 9.06
N LEU A 30 -2.62 8.50 9.91
CA LEU A 30 -1.30 8.00 9.54
C LEU A 30 -1.29 6.48 9.43
N VAL A 31 -0.71 5.98 8.35
CA VAL A 31 -0.34 4.58 8.15
C VAL A 31 1.18 4.50 8.07
N LEU A 32 1.80 3.59 8.82
CA LEU A 32 3.24 3.38 8.83
C LEU A 32 3.60 2.18 7.94
N PRO A 33 4.25 2.38 6.77
CA PRO A 33 4.79 1.28 6.00
C PRO A 33 5.95 0.62 6.75
N MET A 34 5.99 -0.71 6.74
CA MET A 34 7.01 -1.49 7.42
C MET A 34 7.60 -2.53 6.48
N PHE A 35 8.94 -2.66 6.50
CA PHE A 35 9.66 -3.66 5.72
C PHE A 35 10.08 -4.81 6.65
N VAL A 36 9.66 -6.03 6.31
CA VAL A 36 9.93 -7.24 7.08
C VAL A 36 10.71 -8.21 6.18
N LYS A 37 11.84 -8.72 6.68
CA LYS A 37 12.71 -9.66 5.95
C LYS A 37 12.87 -10.93 6.77
N GLU A 38 12.49 -12.07 6.20
CA GLU A 38 12.53 -13.38 6.86
C GLU A 38 13.97 -13.81 7.18
N SER A 39 14.94 -13.48 6.31
CA SER A 39 16.32 -13.97 6.39
C SER A 39 17.22 -13.22 7.39
N LEU A 40 16.66 -12.43 8.31
CA LEU A 40 17.44 -11.70 9.29
C LEU A 40 17.93 -12.64 10.41
N SER A 41 19.26 -12.78 10.54
CA SER A 41 19.87 -13.54 11.64
C SER A 41 19.99 -12.75 12.94
N GLN A 42 19.80 -11.43 12.89
CA GLN A 42 19.60 -10.55 14.03
C GLN A 42 18.53 -9.51 13.68
N PRO A 43 17.71 -9.05 14.66
CA PRO A 43 16.77 -7.96 14.41
C PRO A 43 17.51 -6.74 13.89
N ALA A 44 17.24 -6.33 12.65
CA ALA A 44 17.50 -4.95 12.26
C ALA A 44 16.60 -4.10 13.16
N PRO A 45 17.12 -3.11 13.91
CA PRO A 45 16.33 -2.43 14.92
C PRO A 45 15.11 -1.74 14.28
N LEU A 46 13.94 -2.34 14.46
CA LEU A 46 12.64 -1.69 14.31
C LEU A 46 12.42 -0.89 15.59
N SER A 47 13.00 0.30 15.66
CA SER A 47 12.76 1.23 16.76
C SER A 47 11.29 1.68 16.72
N GLY A 48 10.40 1.00 17.47
CA GLY A 48 9.04 1.48 17.67
C GLY A 48 7.89 0.49 17.54
N LEU A 49 8.11 -0.81 17.33
CA LEU A 49 7.05 -1.80 17.48
C LEU A 49 7.10 -2.44 18.88
N PRO A 50 6.12 -2.15 19.76
CA PRO A 50 5.85 -2.99 20.93
C PRO A 50 5.49 -4.41 20.48
N GLY A 51 5.85 -5.41 21.28
CA GLY A 51 5.39 -6.79 21.11
C GLY A 51 3.86 -6.90 21.15
N ASP A 52 3.34 -7.94 20.52
CA ASP A 52 1.90 -8.27 20.40
C ASP A 52 1.01 -7.15 19.82
N VAL A 53 1.42 -6.64 18.64
CA VAL A 53 0.64 -5.68 17.83
C VAL A 53 -0.75 -6.20 17.38
N HIS A 54 -1.02 -7.49 17.59
CA HIS A 54 -2.14 -8.20 16.96
C HIS A 54 -3.53 -7.83 17.50
N HIS A 55 -3.62 -7.16 18.67
CA HIS A 55 -4.90 -6.79 19.29
C HIS A 55 -5.13 -5.28 19.40
N GLU A 56 -4.08 -4.46 19.27
CA GLU A 56 -4.18 -3.01 19.41
C GLU A 56 -3.90 -2.25 18.09
N THR A 57 -3.62 -2.95 16.99
CA THR A 57 -3.23 -2.31 15.72
C THR A 57 -3.86 -2.98 14.50
N VAL A 58 -4.18 -2.16 13.50
CA VAL A 58 -4.63 -2.61 12.18
C VAL A 58 -3.42 -3.05 11.37
N ILE A 59 -3.43 -4.31 10.93
CA ILE A 59 -2.44 -4.87 10.02
C ILE A 59 -2.93 -4.76 8.58
N MET A 60 -2.17 -4.03 7.76
CA MET A 60 -2.38 -3.91 6.32
C MET A 60 -1.26 -4.64 5.58
N ALA A 61 -1.60 -5.72 4.88
CA ALA A 61 -0.63 -6.49 4.09
C ALA A 61 -0.59 -5.97 2.65
N ASP A 62 0.60 -5.71 2.10
CA ASP A 62 0.74 -5.45 0.67
C ASP A 62 0.47 -6.73 -0.12
N LEU A 63 -0.35 -6.63 -1.16
CA LEU A 63 -0.69 -7.72 -2.06
C LEU A 63 -0.18 -7.37 -3.45
N CYS A 64 1.01 -7.88 -3.71
CA CYS A 64 1.70 -7.86 -4.99
C CYS A 64 2.68 -9.06 -5.02
N ILE A 65 3.21 -9.39 -6.18
CA ILE A 65 4.20 -10.48 -6.30
C ILE A 65 5.58 -10.05 -6.81
N ASP A 66 5.87 -8.75 -6.91
CA ASP A 66 7.19 -8.31 -7.36
C ASP A 66 8.31 -8.68 -6.40
N GLU A 67 8.07 -8.74 -5.09
CA GLU A 67 9.06 -9.18 -4.09
C GLU A 67 9.29 -10.70 -4.10
N PHE A 68 8.44 -11.48 -4.78
CA PHE A 68 8.50 -12.94 -4.83
C PHE A 68 8.88 -13.49 -6.21
N THR A 69 8.94 -12.66 -7.23
CA THR A 69 9.28 -13.07 -8.60
C THR A 69 10.75 -12.85 -8.89
N SER A 70 11.38 -13.79 -9.61
CA SER A 70 12.78 -13.69 -10.04
C SER A 70 13.06 -12.62 -11.10
N HIS A 71 12.05 -11.83 -11.46
CA HIS A 71 12.11 -10.78 -12.48
C HIS A 71 11.59 -9.43 -11.96
N GLY A 72 11.10 -9.36 -10.71
CA GLY A 72 10.65 -8.11 -10.08
C GLY A 72 9.43 -7.45 -10.72
N HIS A 73 8.67 -8.18 -11.55
CA HIS A 73 7.41 -7.68 -12.09
C HIS A 73 6.26 -8.01 -11.14
N CYS A 74 5.22 -7.19 -11.16
CA CYS A 74 4.06 -7.34 -10.29
C CYS A 74 3.18 -8.54 -10.65
N GLY A 75 3.51 -9.33 -11.67
CA GLY A 75 2.63 -10.38 -12.16
C GLY A 75 3.37 -11.49 -12.89
N VAL A 76 2.61 -12.51 -13.27
CA VAL A 76 3.07 -13.66 -14.05
C VAL A 76 3.45 -13.19 -15.45
N LEU A 77 4.59 -13.65 -15.98
CA LEU A 77 5.00 -13.33 -17.34
C LEU A 77 4.45 -14.37 -18.34
N ASP A 78 3.97 -13.89 -19.49
CA ASP A 78 3.64 -14.71 -20.65
C ASP A 78 4.91 -15.15 -21.42
N GLU A 79 4.74 -15.96 -22.47
CA GLU A 79 5.85 -16.43 -23.31
C GLU A 79 6.66 -15.31 -23.97
N ALA A 80 6.06 -14.11 -24.11
CA ALA A 80 6.71 -12.93 -24.67
C ALA A 80 7.35 -12.03 -23.59
N GLY A 81 7.31 -12.43 -22.31
CA GLY A 81 7.86 -11.67 -21.19
C GLY A 81 7.00 -10.48 -20.77
N ARG A 82 5.72 -10.43 -21.17
CA ARG A 82 4.76 -9.40 -20.74
C ARG A 82 4.02 -9.88 -19.50
N VAL A 83 3.62 -8.95 -18.62
CA VAL A 83 2.77 -9.29 -17.48
C VAL A 83 1.39 -9.71 -17.98
N ASP A 84 1.02 -10.97 -17.73
CA ASP A 84 -0.30 -11.53 -18.00
C ASP A 84 -1.25 -11.14 -16.87
N ASN A 85 -2.27 -10.35 -17.20
CA ASN A 85 -3.25 -9.85 -16.25
C ASN A 85 -3.98 -10.99 -15.53
N ASP A 86 -4.60 -11.89 -16.28
CA ASP A 86 -5.55 -12.87 -15.74
C ASP A 86 -4.80 -13.99 -15.00
N ALA A 87 -3.65 -14.41 -15.51
CA ALA A 87 -2.79 -15.36 -14.80
C ALA A 87 -2.29 -14.78 -13.46
N THR A 88 -2.06 -13.46 -13.41
CA THR A 88 -1.69 -12.76 -12.17
C THR A 88 -2.85 -12.70 -11.17
N LEU A 89 -4.08 -12.44 -11.64
CA LEU A 89 -5.27 -12.42 -10.79
C LEU A 89 -5.48 -13.72 -10.02
N VAL A 90 -5.18 -14.88 -10.62
CA VAL A 90 -5.22 -16.19 -9.94
C VAL A 90 -4.26 -16.23 -8.75
N ARG A 91 -3.06 -15.66 -8.89
CA ARG A 91 -2.08 -15.58 -7.80
C ARG A 91 -2.51 -14.58 -6.72
N TYR A 92 -3.09 -13.45 -7.13
CA TYR A 92 -3.59 -12.45 -6.20
C TYR A 92 -4.74 -12.97 -5.34
N ALA A 93 -5.69 -13.70 -5.93
CA ALA A 93 -6.75 -14.37 -5.17
C ALA A 93 -6.18 -15.32 -4.10
N SER A 94 -5.21 -16.16 -4.48
CA SER A 94 -4.54 -17.07 -3.54
C SER A 94 -3.79 -16.33 -2.43
N MET A 95 -3.13 -15.22 -2.76
CA MET A 95 -2.39 -14.40 -1.79
C MET A 95 -3.32 -13.67 -0.83
N ALA A 96 -4.46 -13.14 -1.31
CA ALA A 96 -5.47 -12.49 -0.49
C ALA A 96 -5.99 -13.44 0.61
N VAL A 97 -6.35 -14.67 0.21
CA VAL A 97 -6.82 -15.71 1.16
C VAL A 97 -5.72 -16.10 2.14
N ALA A 98 -4.47 -16.21 1.69
CA ALA A 98 -3.34 -16.53 2.57
C ALA A 98 -3.09 -15.42 3.61
N GLN A 99 -3.11 -14.15 3.20
CA GLN A 99 -2.95 -13.00 4.09
C GLN A 99 -4.09 -12.89 5.10
N ALA A 100 -5.34 -13.10 4.65
CA ALA A 100 -6.50 -13.13 5.52
C ALA A 100 -6.42 -14.25 6.57
N ARG A 101 -6.03 -15.46 6.17
CA ARG A 101 -5.77 -16.59 7.09
C ARG A 101 -4.67 -16.28 8.11
N ALA A 102 -3.69 -15.46 7.75
CA ALA A 102 -2.63 -15.00 8.64
C ALA A 102 -3.05 -13.87 9.59
N GLY A 103 -4.28 -13.34 9.47
CA GLY A 103 -4.82 -12.29 10.34
C GLY A 103 -4.70 -10.87 9.79
N ALA A 104 -4.44 -10.68 8.49
CA ALA A 104 -4.47 -9.35 7.89
C ALA A 104 -5.89 -8.75 7.95
N HIS A 105 -5.99 -7.53 8.46
CA HIS A 105 -7.25 -6.79 8.53
C HIS A 105 -7.57 -6.10 7.19
N VAL A 106 -6.52 -5.72 6.47
CA VAL A 106 -6.60 -5.04 5.17
C VAL A 106 -5.62 -5.71 4.20
N VAL A 107 -6.06 -5.98 2.98
CA VAL A 107 -5.18 -6.35 1.87
C VAL A 107 -5.04 -5.18 0.89
N GLY A 108 -3.82 -4.71 0.70
CA GLY A 108 -3.46 -3.57 -0.14
C GLY A 108 -3.09 -4.00 -1.55
N LEU A 109 -3.99 -3.85 -2.51
CA LEU A 109 -3.80 -4.33 -3.88
C LEU A 109 -2.93 -3.37 -4.69
N SER A 110 -1.61 -3.55 -4.64
CA SER A 110 -0.64 -2.63 -5.25
C SER A 110 -0.12 -3.10 -6.62
N GLY A 111 -0.62 -4.23 -7.10
CA GLY A 111 -0.24 -4.89 -8.34
C GLY A 111 -0.59 -4.20 -9.65
N MET A 112 -1.66 -3.41 -9.65
CA MET A 112 -2.21 -2.70 -10.82
C MET A 112 -2.68 -3.63 -11.94
N MET A 113 -3.22 -4.80 -11.60
CA MET A 113 -3.92 -5.64 -12.57
C MET A 113 -5.38 -5.19 -12.71
N ASP A 114 -5.90 -5.20 -13.94
CA ASP A 114 -7.30 -4.92 -14.22
C ASP A 114 -8.17 -5.98 -13.53
N GLY A 115 -9.21 -5.55 -12.83
CA GLY A 115 -10.14 -6.44 -12.12
C GLY A 115 -9.64 -6.99 -10.77
N GLN A 116 -8.42 -6.64 -10.31
CA GLN A 116 -7.85 -7.17 -9.06
C GLN A 116 -8.74 -6.99 -7.83
N VAL A 117 -9.48 -5.89 -7.75
CA VAL A 117 -10.39 -5.62 -6.62
C VAL A 117 -11.51 -6.64 -6.58
N ALA A 118 -12.16 -6.90 -7.71
CA ALA A 118 -13.29 -7.82 -7.79
C ALA A 118 -12.84 -9.26 -7.52
N VAL A 119 -11.77 -9.71 -8.20
CA VAL A 119 -11.27 -11.08 -8.05
C VAL A 119 -10.79 -11.38 -6.63
N CYS A 120 -10.05 -10.45 -6.00
CA CYS A 120 -9.63 -10.65 -4.61
C CYS A 120 -10.82 -10.60 -3.64
N ARG A 121 -11.81 -9.74 -3.87
CA ARG A 121 -13.03 -9.68 -3.04
C ARG A 121 -13.83 -10.98 -3.13
N GLU A 122 -14.09 -11.48 -4.33
CA GLU A 122 -14.79 -12.75 -4.54
C GLU A 122 -14.05 -13.90 -3.86
N ALA A 123 -12.72 -14.00 -4.03
CA ALA A 123 -11.93 -15.04 -3.40
C ALA A 123 -11.97 -14.98 -1.86
N LEU A 124 -11.94 -13.79 -1.27
CA LEU A 124 -12.08 -13.62 0.17
C LEU A 124 -13.48 -14.02 0.66
N ASP A 125 -14.53 -13.62 -0.06
CA ASP A 125 -15.93 -13.96 0.27
C ASP A 125 -16.18 -15.47 0.21
N ASP A 126 -15.72 -16.13 -0.86
CA ASP A 126 -15.83 -17.58 -1.04
C ASP A 126 -15.17 -18.39 0.09
N HIS A 127 -14.18 -17.79 0.75
CA HIS A 127 -13.46 -18.39 1.88
C HIS A 127 -13.95 -17.90 3.25
N GLY A 128 -15.02 -17.08 3.30
CA GLY A 128 -15.63 -16.60 4.53
C GLY A 128 -14.92 -15.40 5.17
N PHE A 129 -13.96 -14.78 4.51
CA PHE A 129 -13.24 -13.58 4.97
C PHE A 129 -13.97 -12.29 4.58
N THR A 130 -15.27 -12.21 4.92
CA THR A 130 -16.17 -11.13 4.49
C THR A 130 -15.85 -9.78 5.14
N ASP A 131 -15.13 -9.78 6.26
CA ASP A 131 -14.74 -8.62 7.06
C ASP A 131 -13.39 -8.02 6.68
N VAL A 132 -12.55 -8.76 5.95
CA VAL A 132 -11.25 -8.27 5.46
C VAL A 132 -11.46 -7.15 4.45
N VAL A 133 -10.80 -6.00 4.69
CA VAL A 133 -10.92 -4.81 3.84
C VAL A 133 -10.00 -4.94 2.62
N VAL A 134 -10.51 -4.54 1.46
CA VAL A 134 -9.72 -4.40 0.23
C VAL A 134 -9.34 -2.93 0.05
N LEU A 135 -8.06 -2.61 0.19
CA LEU A 135 -7.51 -1.29 -0.12
C LEU A 135 -6.94 -1.31 -1.54
N GLY A 136 -7.73 -0.87 -2.51
CA GLY A 136 -7.27 -0.75 -3.89
C GLY A 136 -6.28 0.41 -4.05
N TYR A 137 -5.07 0.14 -4.56
CA TYR A 137 -4.19 1.20 -5.07
C TYR A 137 -4.71 1.61 -6.46
N THR A 138 -5.88 2.25 -6.50
CA THR A 138 -6.64 2.47 -7.74
C THR A 138 -5.95 3.39 -8.74
N ALA A 139 -5.00 4.21 -8.28
CA ALA A 139 -4.23 5.14 -9.10
C ALA A 139 -2.75 5.10 -8.68
N LYS A 140 -2.04 4.01 -9.00
CA LYS A 140 -0.60 3.86 -8.79
C LYS A 140 0.15 4.04 -10.10
N TYR A 141 0.61 5.27 -10.33
CA TYR A 141 1.29 5.69 -11.55
C TYR A 141 2.66 5.01 -11.77
N ALA A 142 3.04 4.80 -13.03
CA ALA A 142 4.42 4.51 -13.42
C ALA A 142 5.38 5.67 -13.11
N SER A 143 5.88 5.72 -11.87
CA SER A 143 6.63 6.86 -11.32
C SER A 143 8.11 6.57 -11.07
N ALA A 144 8.94 7.60 -11.23
CA ALA A 144 10.34 7.59 -10.85
C ALA A 144 10.57 7.74 -9.33
N PHE A 145 9.54 8.09 -8.56
CA PHE A 145 9.66 8.27 -7.11
C PHE A 145 9.83 6.97 -6.32
N TYR A 146 9.72 5.80 -6.96
CA TYR A 146 9.83 4.50 -6.30
C TYR A 146 11.27 4.00 -6.10
N GLY A 147 12.29 4.74 -6.56
CA GLY A 147 13.70 4.32 -6.44
C GLY A 147 14.09 3.88 -5.02
N PRO A 148 13.93 4.74 -3.98
CA PRO A 148 14.29 4.38 -2.60
C PRO A 148 13.51 3.19 -2.03
N PHE A 149 12.24 3.01 -2.45
CA PHE A 149 11.44 1.84 -2.05
C PHE A 149 12.00 0.55 -2.66
N ARG A 150 12.33 0.56 -3.96
CA ARG A 150 12.87 -0.62 -4.66
C ARG A 150 14.21 -1.07 -4.08
N GLU A 151 15.03 -0.13 -3.62
CA GLU A 151 16.25 -0.43 -2.87
C GLU A 151 15.95 -1.08 -1.51
N ALA A 152 14.92 -0.62 -0.80
CA ALA A 152 14.54 -1.16 0.51
C ALA A 152 13.95 -2.59 0.45
N VAL A 153 13.33 -2.96 -0.67
CA VAL A 153 12.71 -4.30 -0.87
C VAL A 153 13.54 -5.23 -1.75
N ASP A 154 14.78 -4.88 -2.07
CA ASP A 154 15.68 -5.68 -2.92
C ASP A 154 15.04 -6.08 -4.28
N SER A 155 14.21 -5.20 -4.88
CA SER A 155 13.49 -5.51 -6.12
C SER A 155 14.45 -5.71 -7.31
N GLU A 156 14.40 -6.88 -7.95
CA GLU A 156 15.29 -7.27 -9.06
C GLU A 156 14.88 -6.74 -10.46
N LEU A 157 13.86 -5.89 -10.55
CA LEU A 157 13.28 -5.46 -11.83
C LEU A 157 14.31 -4.81 -12.77
N LYS A 158 14.48 -5.41 -13.95
CA LYS A 158 15.18 -4.82 -15.10
C LYS A 158 14.17 -4.44 -16.19
N GLY A 159 13.73 -3.18 -16.18
CA GLY A 159 12.72 -2.69 -17.11
C GLY A 159 11.85 -1.58 -16.50
N ASP A 160 10.61 -1.47 -16.96
CA ASP A 160 9.63 -0.57 -16.38
C ASP A 160 8.27 -1.26 -16.19
N ARG A 161 7.33 -0.53 -15.58
CA ARG A 161 5.98 -1.01 -15.24
C ARG A 161 4.90 -0.27 -16.02
N LYS A 162 5.25 0.43 -17.10
CA LYS A 162 4.33 1.36 -17.82
C LYS A 162 3.16 0.68 -18.51
N THR A 163 3.20 -0.64 -18.65
CA THR A 163 2.12 -1.40 -19.28
C THR A 163 0.97 -1.72 -18.31
N TYR A 164 1.13 -1.42 -17.01
CA TYR A 164 0.11 -1.67 -15.99
C TYR A 164 0.03 -0.59 -14.88
N GLN A 165 1.14 0.08 -14.54
CA GLN A 165 1.16 1.26 -13.66
C GLN A 165 0.90 2.57 -14.42
#